data_AF-A0A370GHN9-F1
#
_entry.id   AF-A0A370GHN9-F1
#
_cell.length_a   1.000
_cell.length_b   1.000
_cell.length_c   1.000
_cell.angle_alpha   90.00
_cell.angle_beta   90.00
_cell.angle_gamma   90.00
#
_symmetry.space_group_name_H-M   'P 1'
#
loop_
_entity.id
_entity.type
_entity.pdbx_description
1 polymer ?
#
loop_
_entity_poly.entity_id
_entity_poly.type
_entity_poly.pdbx_seq_one_letter_code
_entity_poly.pdbx_strand_id
1 'polypeptide(L)'
;MTAPTVPVIVHRAEEYHSAGEVFGQMSTDSVTTHSSLVAVLMAYAGMAGSDSVGAQWAAGYDEAAQLAISTSSRLATACGQTRDLILVGAHNHQVAEISADRRNLPPPPPPPLSWDPCLPETAPSAAGDGIPEPFGWSFIKDAVGLGWPNGHQDQLNAVKTAWHTAAADYRTIAGLTPRAVELLTNQQSPEIEIAVSTCQERQADFTALADACQALGDSCGEYATHLDDAHHKILAELKDFAIETAAAEAAFAVLIPFTGSLSEWVGNSALAGRIAMRARRIATIITELAAKVAKIVVGALKPLAERLKPLLEKVRKWVEAARTKLSPHRGGPPAPKKGPATSAAEREQLIQELESQGIKFDRDKIVQIGRDSDGKVVFLEQGNSRAGLQHILSHGDDFANKGIPENEVSELVMKPRPKVKR
;
A
#
# COMPACT_ATOMS: atom_id res chain seq x y z
N MET A 1 10.05 -53.19 0.19
CA MET A 1 9.68 -52.11 1.13
C MET A 1 10.89 -51.21 1.26
N THR A 2 10.88 -50.05 0.63
CA THR A 2 11.90 -49.02 0.82
C THR A 2 11.79 -48.52 2.27
N ALA A 3 12.89 -48.53 3.01
CA ALA A 3 12.92 -47.95 4.34
C ALA A 3 12.47 -46.47 4.24
N PRO A 4 11.61 -45.98 5.14
CA PRO A 4 11.27 -44.57 5.17
C PRO A 4 12.56 -43.78 5.41
N THR A 5 13.03 -43.06 4.39
CA THR A 5 14.12 -42.10 4.53
C THR A 5 13.61 -40.97 5.39
N VAL A 6 14.07 -40.91 6.63
CA VAL A 6 13.89 -39.72 7.46
C VAL A 6 14.64 -38.59 6.75
N PRO A 7 13.97 -37.48 6.36
CA PRO A 7 14.66 -36.37 5.73
C PRO A 7 15.74 -35.85 6.70
N VAL A 8 16.96 -35.68 6.18
CA VAL A 8 18.03 -35.05 6.96
C VAL A 8 17.66 -33.59 7.15
N ILE A 9 17.48 -33.19 8.41
CA ILE A 9 17.28 -31.79 8.78
C ILE A 9 18.65 -31.21 9.15
N VAL A 10 19.10 -30.19 8.41
CA VAL A 10 20.31 -29.42 8.76
C VAL A 10 19.83 -28.06 9.23
N HIS A 11 20.03 -27.77 10.52
CA HIS A 11 19.66 -26.51 11.14
C HIS A 11 20.88 -25.83 11.76
N ARG A 12 21.26 -24.67 11.21
CA ARG A 12 22.27 -23.76 11.74
C ARG A 12 21.57 -22.50 12.25
N ALA A 13 21.30 -22.49 13.55
CA ALA A 13 20.58 -21.44 14.24
C ALA A 13 21.07 -20.01 13.91
N GLU A 14 22.39 -19.81 13.89
CA GLU A 14 23.01 -18.51 13.60
C GLU A 14 22.77 -18.03 12.17
N GLU A 15 22.76 -18.95 11.19
CA GLU A 15 22.54 -18.63 9.78
C GLU A 15 21.06 -18.30 9.51
N TYR A 16 20.11 -19.05 10.11
CA TYR A 16 18.68 -18.71 10.08
C TYR A 16 18.42 -17.33 10.69
N HIS A 17 18.99 -17.05 11.86
CA HIS A 17 18.86 -15.76 12.51
C HIS A 17 19.42 -14.63 11.63
N SER A 18 20.62 -14.83 11.08
CA SER A 18 21.26 -13.87 10.17
C SER A 18 20.41 -13.61 8.91
N ALA A 19 19.75 -14.63 8.36
CA ALA A 19 18.84 -14.46 7.22
C ALA A 19 17.61 -13.60 7.60
N GLY A 20 17.05 -13.81 8.80
CA GLY A 20 15.98 -12.98 9.34
C GLY A 20 16.40 -11.53 9.52
N GLU A 21 17.60 -11.28 10.05
CA GLU A 21 18.12 -9.92 10.28
C GLU A 21 18.39 -9.16 8.97
N VAL A 22 18.69 -9.83 7.86
CA VAL A 22 18.70 -9.18 6.52
C VAL A 22 17.33 -8.57 6.20
N PHE A 23 16.23 -9.30 6.43
CA PHE A 23 14.88 -8.77 6.23
C PHE A 23 14.48 -7.72 7.27
N GLY A 24 15.05 -7.80 8.47
CA GLY A 24 14.97 -6.70 9.46
C GLY A 24 15.56 -5.41 8.90
N GLN A 25 16.79 -5.47 8.37
CA GLN A 25 17.45 -4.34 7.74
C GLN A 25 16.66 -3.81 6.55
N MET A 26 16.17 -4.68 5.66
CA MET A 26 15.33 -4.28 4.53
C MET A 26 14.06 -3.53 4.98
N SER A 27 13.46 -3.94 6.10
CA SER A 27 12.29 -3.25 6.68
C SER A 27 12.67 -1.85 7.18
N THR A 28 13.75 -1.73 7.95
CA THR A 28 14.25 -0.46 8.48
C THR A 28 14.63 0.52 7.36
N ASP A 29 15.37 0.06 6.35
CA ASP A 29 15.76 0.90 5.22
C ASP A 29 14.53 1.34 4.40
N SER A 30 13.57 0.43 4.19
CA SER A 30 12.30 0.78 3.53
C SER A 30 11.51 1.85 4.28
N VAL A 31 11.48 1.78 5.63
CA VAL A 31 10.85 2.81 6.46
C VAL A 31 11.54 4.16 6.26
N THR A 32 12.87 4.21 6.30
CA THR A 32 13.64 5.46 6.11
C THR A 32 13.41 6.05 4.71
N THR A 33 13.50 5.25 3.65
CA THR A 33 13.25 5.70 2.28
C THR A 33 11.81 6.17 2.10
N HIS A 34 10.83 5.43 2.63
CA HIS A 34 9.42 5.80 2.57
C HIS A 34 9.15 7.14 3.24
N SER A 35 9.59 7.32 4.49
CA SER A 35 9.35 8.54 5.25
C SER A 35 10.02 9.76 4.60
N SER A 36 11.23 9.60 4.08
CA SER A 36 11.95 10.68 3.39
C SER A 36 11.23 11.10 2.11
N LEU A 37 10.77 10.14 1.31
CA LEU A 37 10.00 10.40 0.10
C LEU A 37 8.68 11.11 0.42
N VAL A 38 7.88 10.59 1.36
CA VAL A 38 6.60 11.20 1.74
C VAL A 38 6.79 12.62 2.25
N ALA A 39 7.84 12.90 3.02
CA ALA A 39 8.13 14.25 3.50
C ALA A 39 8.31 15.25 2.35
N VAL A 40 9.05 14.86 1.29
CA VAL A 40 9.24 15.72 0.11
C VAL A 40 7.94 15.89 -0.67
N LEU A 41 7.16 14.82 -0.87
CA LEU A 41 5.87 14.91 -1.55
C LEU A 41 4.92 15.87 -0.81
N MET A 42 4.88 15.80 0.52
CA MET A 42 4.05 16.68 1.35
C MET A 42 4.50 18.15 1.28
N ALA A 43 5.81 18.40 1.25
CA ALA A 43 6.36 19.74 1.12
C ALA A 43 6.02 20.40 -0.22
N TYR A 44 5.78 19.61 -1.25
CA TYR A 44 5.50 20.07 -2.63
C TYR A 44 4.12 19.61 -3.12
N ALA A 45 3.15 19.49 -2.20
CA ALA A 45 1.76 19.33 -2.57
C ALA A 45 1.32 20.52 -3.44
N GLY A 46 0.53 20.27 -4.48
CA GLY A 46 0.09 21.31 -5.40
C GLY A 46 1.09 21.71 -6.50
N MET A 47 2.24 21.03 -6.62
CA MET A 47 3.28 21.36 -7.60
C MET A 47 2.82 21.42 -9.07
N ALA A 48 1.72 20.76 -9.44
CA ALA A 48 1.19 20.77 -10.81
C ALA A 48 0.39 22.03 -11.14
N GLY A 49 -0.03 22.81 -10.14
CA GLY A 49 -0.90 23.96 -10.33
C GLY A 49 -2.39 23.60 -10.35
N SER A 50 -3.21 24.63 -10.54
CA SER A 50 -4.68 24.60 -10.50
C SER A 50 -5.31 24.86 -11.87
N ASP A 51 -4.49 25.14 -12.89
CA ASP A 51 -4.94 25.24 -14.27
C ASP A 51 -5.40 23.89 -14.83
N SER A 52 -6.10 23.91 -15.96
CA SER A 52 -6.68 22.69 -16.54
C SER A 52 -5.63 21.67 -17.01
N VAL A 53 -4.44 22.12 -17.40
CA VAL A 53 -3.33 21.25 -17.81
C VAL A 53 -2.68 20.61 -16.59
N GLY A 54 -2.41 21.41 -15.55
CA GLY A 54 -1.94 20.93 -14.25
C GLY A 54 -2.88 19.91 -13.63
N ALA A 55 -4.18 20.20 -13.58
CA ALA A 55 -5.21 19.29 -13.07
C ALA A 55 -5.28 17.98 -13.87
N GLN A 56 -5.13 18.03 -15.19
CA GLN A 56 -5.09 16.82 -16.03
C GLN A 56 -3.89 15.94 -15.71
N TRP A 57 -2.70 16.53 -15.55
CA TRP A 57 -1.50 15.79 -15.19
C TRP A 57 -1.62 15.19 -13.78
N ALA A 58 -2.05 16.01 -12.81
CA ALA A 58 -2.22 15.61 -11.42
C ALA A 58 -3.17 14.42 -11.28
N ALA A 59 -4.28 14.38 -12.03
CA ALA A 59 -5.22 13.25 -12.00
C ALA A 59 -4.55 11.91 -12.36
N GLY A 60 -3.60 11.90 -13.30
CA GLY A 60 -2.84 10.70 -13.65
C GLY A 60 -1.72 10.39 -12.66
N TYR A 61 -1.05 11.43 -12.15
CA TYR A 61 0.08 11.30 -11.24
C TYR A 61 -0.37 10.83 -9.85
N ASP A 62 -1.43 11.42 -9.31
CA ASP A 62 -1.93 11.17 -7.95
C ASP A 62 -2.32 9.71 -7.75
N GLU A 63 -2.98 9.08 -8.73
CA GLU A 63 -3.34 7.67 -8.67
C GLU A 63 -2.08 6.77 -8.60
N ALA A 64 -1.12 7.01 -9.48
CA ALA A 64 0.11 6.22 -9.53
C ALA A 64 0.99 6.44 -8.28
N ALA A 65 1.12 7.68 -7.81
CA ALA A 65 1.85 8.03 -6.60
C ALA A 65 1.20 7.39 -5.36
N GLN A 66 -0.12 7.46 -5.23
CA GLN A 66 -0.86 6.83 -4.14
C GLN A 66 -0.62 5.31 -4.08
N LEU A 67 -0.66 4.63 -5.23
CA LEU A 67 -0.39 3.20 -5.32
C LEU A 67 1.06 2.87 -4.96
N ALA A 68 2.04 3.68 -5.39
CA ALA A 68 3.45 3.49 -5.07
C ALA A 68 3.73 3.66 -3.56
N ILE A 69 3.19 4.71 -2.93
CA ILE A 69 3.33 4.97 -1.48
C ILE A 69 2.68 3.85 -0.66
N SER A 70 1.47 3.43 -1.03
CA SER A 70 0.81 2.28 -0.40
C SER A 70 1.63 0.99 -0.56
N THR A 71 2.20 0.73 -1.74
CA THR A 71 3.01 -0.47 -2.00
C THR A 71 4.29 -0.46 -1.17
N SER A 72 4.97 0.68 -1.10
CA SER A 72 6.16 0.88 -0.26
C SER A 72 5.89 0.56 1.22
N SER A 73 4.83 1.13 1.80
CA SER A 73 4.45 0.88 3.19
C SER A 73 4.18 -0.61 3.46
N ARG A 74 3.45 -1.26 2.54
CA ARG A 74 3.14 -2.69 2.65
C ARG A 74 4.38 -3.58 2.47
N LEU A 75 5.35 -3.18 1.64
CA LEU A 75 6.61 -3.90 1.51
C LEU A 75 7.52 -3.76 2.73
N ALA A 76 7.57 -2.59 3.37
CA ALA A 76 8.27 -2.42 4.64
C ALA A 76 7.71 -3.36 5.71
N THR A 77 6.36 -3.44 5.81
CA THR A 77 5.67 -4.39 6.69
C THR A 77 5.96 -5.84 6.30
N ALA A 78 5.93 -6.16 5.01
CA ALA A 78 6.18 -7.51 4.52
C ALA A 78 7.60 -7.99 4.87
N CYS A 79 8.59 -7.11 4.85
CA CYS A 79 9.96 -7.44 5.28
C CYS A 79 10.03 -7.77 6.78
N GLY A 80 9.43 -6.94 7.63
CA GLY A 80 9.37 -7.20 9.07
C GLY A 80 8.69 -8.53 9.39
N GLN A 81 7.59 -8.84 8.70
CA GLN A 81 6.90 -10.12 8.86
C GLN A 81 7.67 -11.30 8.26
N THR A 82 8.43 -11.10 7.18
CA THR A 82 9.32 -12.13 6.62
C THR A 82 10.42 -12.47 7.62
N ARG A 83 11.05 -11.46 8.23
CA ARG A 83 11.98 -11.64 9.35
C ARG A 83 11.33 -12.45 10.46
N ASP A 84 10.17 -12.01 10.96
CA ASP A 84 9.50 -12.65 12.09
C ASP A 84 9.18 -14.13 11.80
N LEU A 85 8.73 -14.45 10.58
CA LEU A 85 8.48 -15.84 10.17
C LEU A 85 9.75 -16.69 10.13
N ILE A 86 10.87 -16.14 9.63
CA ILE A 86 12.18 -16.82 9.63
C ILE A 86 12.63 -17.10 11.07
N LEU A 87 12.51 -16.11 11.96
CA LEU A 87 12.91 -16.24 13.36
C LEU A 87 12.04 -17.25 14.12
N VAL A 88 10.73 -17.24 13.92
CA VAL A 88 9.81 -18.24 14.50
C VAL A 88 10.13 -19.63 13.96
N GLY A 89 10.40 -19.78 12.66
CA GLY A 89 10.83 -21.04 12.08
C GLY A 89 12.11 -21.58 12.73
N ALA A 90 13.10 -20.71 12.92
CA ALA A 90 14.35 -21.06 13.58
C ALA A 90 14.15 -21.49 15.05
N HIS A 91 13.31 -20.75 15.79
CA HIS A 91 12.98 -21.09 17.18
C HIS A 91 12.27 -22.45 17.28
N ASN A 92 11.33 -22.75 16.37
CA ASN A 92 10.64 -24.04 16.35
C ASN A 92 11.60 -25.21 16.13
N HIS A 93 12.61 -25.06 15.27
CA HIS A 93 13.66 -26.07 15.09
C HIS A 93 14.51 -26.26 16.35
N GLN A 94 14.91 -25.16 17.02
CA GLN A 94 15.65 -25.25 18.27
C GLN A 94 14.86 -25.92 19.40
N VAL A 95 13.56 -25.61 19.52
CA VAL A 95 12.66 -26.24 20.49
C VAL A 95 12.53 -27.74 20.20
N ALA A 96 12.41 -28.13 18.93
CA ALA A 96 12.32 -29.53 18.53
C ALA A 96 13.60 -30.31 18.87
N GLU A 97 14.77 -29.73 18.61
CA GLU A 97 16.07 -30.32 18.95
C GLU A 97 16.24 -30.52 20.47
N ILE A 98 15.91 -29.49 21.26
CA ILE A 98 15.97 -29.57 22.73
C ILE A 98 14.96 -30.59 23.28
N SER A 99 13.78 -30.69 22.68
CA SER A 99 12.75 -31.67 23.07
C SER A 99 13.15 -33.10 22.73
N ALA A 100 13.98 -33.30 21.69
CA ALA A 100 14.53 -34.60 21.33
C ALA A 100 15.76 -34.98 22.18
N ASP A 101 16.38 -34.01 22.86
CA ASP A 101 17.53 -34.23 23.73
C ASP A 101 17.12 -34.92 25.05
N ARG A 102 17.78 -36.04 25.35
CA ARG A 102 17.53 -36.83 26.58
C ARG A 102 17.95 -36.13 27.87
N ARG A 103 18.65 -35.00 27.78
CA ARG A 103 19.11 -34.20 28.93
C ARG A 103 18.00 -33.36 29.57
N ASN A 104 16.78 -33.32 29.01
CA ASN A 104 15.66 -32.51 29.51
C ASN A 104 16.05 -31.03 29.74
N LEU A 105 16.69 -30.42 28.75
CA LEU A 105 17.08 -29.02 28.80
C LEU A 105 15.82 -28.12 28.71
N PRO A 106 15.81 -26.94 29.37
CA PRO A 106 14.71 -26.00 29.21
C PRO A 106 14.64 -25.47 27.77
N PRO A 107 13.44 -25.19 27.23
CA PRO A 107 13.31 -24.63 25.89
C PRO A 107 13.90 -23.21 25.83
N PRO A 108 14.41 -22.79 24.67
CA PRO A 108 14.95 -21.44 24.49
C PRO A 108 13.81 -20.42 24.53
N PRO A 109 14.06 -19.19 25.00
CA PRO A 109 13.06 -18.14 25.00
C PRO A 109 12.61 -17.82 23.56
N PRO A 110 11.33 -17.45 23.35
CA PRO A 110 10.84 -17.06 22.03
C PRO A 110 11.58 -15.82 21.51
N PRO A 111 11.79 -15.70 20.18
CA PRO A 111 12.49 -14.56 19.61
C PRO A 111 11.65 -13.28 19.73
N PRO A 112 12.28 -12.10 19.88
CA PRO A 112 11.58 -10.82 19.85
C PRO A 112 11.06 -10.53 18.43
N LEU A 113 9.73 -10.41 18.32
CA LEU A 113 9.06 -10.09 17.07
C LEU A 113 8.95 -8.58 16.85
N SER A 114 9.01 -8.18 15.59
CA SER A 114 8.87 -6.78 15.21
C SER A 114 7.42 -6.30 15.32
N TRP A 115 7.25 -5.02 15.64
CA TRP A 115 5.96 -4.34 15.47
C TRP A 115 5.84 -3.87 14.03
N ASP A 116 4.64 -3.94 13.49
CA ASP A 116 4.39 -3.43 12.14
C ASP A 116 4.62 -1.90 12.13
N PRO A 117 5.35 -1.37 11.15
CA PRO A 117 5.63 0.05 11.07
C PRO A 117 4.34 0.84 10.79
N CYS A 118 4.17 1.98 11.49
CA CYS A 118 3.07 2.90 11.24
C CYS A 118 3.52 3.96 10.23
N LEU A 119 3.27 3.71 8.94
CA LEU A 119 3.68 4.59 7.84
C LEU A 119 2.46 5.28 7.21
N PRO A 120 2.58 6.56 6.81
CA PRO A 120 1.55 7.22 6.03
C PRO A 120 1.31 6.49 4.71
N GLU A 121 0.07 6.05 4.45
CA GLU A 121 -0.26 5.37 3.19
C GLU A 121 -0.76 6.33 2.10
N THR A 122 -0.95 7.61 2.41
CA THR A 122 -1.54 8.60 1.52
C THR A 122 -0.50 9.51 0.87
N ALA A 123 -0.52 9.58 -0.47
CA ALA A 123 0.22 10.60 -1.21
C ALA A 123 -0.59 11.92 -1.24
N PRO A 124 0.06 13.09 -1.08
CA PRO A 124 -0.61 14.37 -1.29
C PRO A 124 -0.93 14.57 -2.77
N SER A 125 -1.98 15.33 -3.06
CA SER A 125 -2.32 15.67 -4.45
C SER A 125 -1.28 16.63 -5.02
N ALA A 126 -0.92 16.40 -6.28
CA ALA A 126 -0.13 17.34 -7.06
C ALA A 126 -0.95 18.53 -7.57
N ALA A 127 -2.28 18.47 -7.57
CA ALA A 127 -3.12 19.62 -7.91
C ALA A 127 -3.19 20.60 -6.73
N GLY A 128 -3.03 21.89 -7.00
CA GLY A 128 -3.04 22.90 -5.95
C GLY A 128 -2.70 24.28 -6.46
N ASP A 129 -2.51 25.23 -5.55
CA ASP A 129 -2.27 26.62 -5.93
C ASP A 129 -0.93 26.76 -6.68
N GLY A 130 -1.02 27.42 -7.84
CA GLY A 130 0.11 27.63 -8.72
C GLY A 130 0.85 28.96 -8.50
N ILE A 131 1.85 29.21 -9.34
CA ILE A 131 2.50 30.51 -9.45
C ILE A 131 1.53 31.59 -9.95
N PRO A 132 1.70 32.87 -9.55
CA PRO A 132 0.82 33.95 -9.99
C PRO A 132 0.91 34.20 -11.50
N GLU A 133 -0.15 34.81 -12.05
CA GLU A 133 -0.18 35.24 -13.44
C GLU A 133 0.98 36.21 -13.73
N PRO A 134 1.66 36.09 -14.89
CA PRO A 134 2.74 37.00 -15.24
C PRO A 134 2.22 38.38 -15.63
N PHE A 135 3.11 39.38 -15.57
CA PHE A 135 2.79 40.73 -16.05
C PHE A 135 2.26 40.69 -17.48
N GLY A 136 1.19 41.43 -17.74
CA GLY A 136 0.57 41.54 -19.06
C GLY A 136 -0.51 40.49 -19.36
N TRP A 137 -0.60 39.41 -18.57
CA TRP A 137 -1.60 38.36 -18.76
C TRP A 137 -3.04 38.88 -18.66
N SER A 138 -3.31 39.79 -17.71
CA SER A 138 -4.64 40.39 -17.51
C SER A 138 -5.19 41.12 -18.73
N PHE A 139 -4.33 41.57 -19.65
CA PHE A 139 -4.75 42.27 -20.87
C PHE A 139 -5.19 41.32 -21.98
N ILE A 140 -4.79 40.06 -21.93
CA ILE A 140 -5.03 39.08 -23.01
C ILE A 140 -5.88 37.89 -22.56
N LYS A 141 -6.01 37.63 -21.26
CA LYS A 141 -6.62 36.40 -20.73
C LYS A 141 -8.01 36.11 -21.28
N ASP A 142 -8.85 37.13 -21.44
CA ASP A 142 -10.21 36.99 -21.98
C ASP A 142 -10.17 36.58 -23.47
N ALA A 143 -9.18 37.05 -24.23
CA ALA A 143 -8.98 36.70 -25.63
C ALA A 143 -8.28 35.34 -25.81
N VAL A 144 -7.44 34.92 -24.85
CA VAL A 144 -6.80 33.61 -24.85
C VAL A 144 -7.82 32.50 -24.56
N GLY A 145 -8.75 32.75 -23.64
CA GLY A 145 -9.81 31.81 -23.28
C GLY A 145 -9.35 30.55 -22.53
N LEU A 146 -8.08 30.49 -22.13
CA LEU A 146 -7.47 29.41 -21.36
C LEU A 146 -6.75 29.99 -20.14
N GLY A 147 -6.70 29.24 -19.04
CA GLY A 147 -5.97 29.63 -17.84
C GLY A 147 -4.45 29.63 -18.05
N TRP A 148 -3.75 30.48 -17.30
CA TRP A 148 -2.30 30.47 -17.21
C TRP A 148 -1.82 29.11 -16.66
N PRO A 149 -0.96 28.36 -17.36
CA PRO A 149 -0.39 27.13 -16.82
C PRO A 149 0.43 27.47 -15.57
N ASN A 150 -0.02 27.13 -14.38
CA ASN A 150 0.49 27.74 -13.15
C ASN A 150 1.27 26.75 -12.25
N GLY A 151 1.66 25.57 -12.74
CA GLY A 151 2.52 24.66 -11.98
C GLY A 151 3.91 25.24 -11.63
N HIS A 152 4.59 24.56 -10.71
CA HIS A 152 5.90 24.94 -10.16
C HIS A 152 7.00 24.02 -10.69
N GLN A 153 7.81 24.46 -11.65
CA GLN A 153 8.85 23.63 -12.29
C GLN A 153 9.96 23.20 -11.34
N ASP A 154 10.35 24.07 -10.41
CA ASP A 154 11.35 23.78 -9.38
C ASP A 154 10.87 22.68 -8.42
N GLN A 155 9.61 22.76 -7.98
CA GLN A 155 8.99 21.75 -7.13
C GLN A 155 8.83 20.42 -7.87
N LEU A 156 8.41 20.42 -9.13
CA LEU A 156 8.34 19.22 -9.97
C LEU A 156 9.74 18.57 -10.11
N ASN A 157 10.80 19.35 -10.26
CA ASN A 157 12.17 18.83 -10.31
C ASN A 157 12.69 18.32 -8.94
N ALA A 158 12.28 18.94 -7.84
CA ALA A 158 12.58 18.46 -6.50
C ALA A 158 11.91 17.10 -6.25
N VAL A 159 10.63 16.96 -6.61
CA VAL A 159 9.88 15.71 -6.50
C VAL A 159 10.43 14.63 -7.44
N LYS A 160 10.83 14.99 -8.67
CA LYS A 160 11.59 14.08 -9.56
C LYS A 160 12.80 13.48 -8.84
N THR A 161 13.61 14.35 -8.21
CA THR A 161 14.83 13.92 -7.52
C THR A 161 14.49 12.96 -6.38
N ALA A 162 13.47 13.26 -5.57
CA ALA A 162 13.04 12.38 -4.48
C ALA A 162 12.57 11.00 -4.98
N TRP A 163 11.80 10.95 -6.07
CA TRP A 163 11.39 9.69 -6.69
C TRP A 163 12.57 8.87 -7.22
N HIS A 164 13.54 9.52 -7.88
CA HIS A 164 14.75 8.87 -8.38
C HIS A 164 15.64 8.34 -7.24
N THR A 165 15.80 9.11 -6.16
CA THR A 165 16.50 8.65 -4.95
C THR A 165 15.81 7.43 -4.36
N ALA A 166 14.48 7.48 -4.17
CA ALA A 166 13.72 6.34 -3.67
C ALA A 166 13.85 5.10 -4.58
N ALA A 167 13.88 5.29 -5.91
CA ALA A 167 14.13 4.19 -6.84
C ALA A 167 15.52 3.55 -6.65
N ALA A 168 16.57 4.34 -6.47
CA ALA A 168 17.92 3.84 -6.18
C ALA A 168 17.99 3.10 -4.84
N ASP A 169 17.35 3.64 -3.81
CA ASP A 169 17.30 3.03 -2.48
C ASP A 169 16.56 1.68 -2.51
N TYR A 170 15.38 1.60 -3.15
CA TYR A 170 14.65 0.34 -3.25
C TYR A 170 15.39 -0.73 -4.05
N ARG A 171 16.18 -0.34 -5.08
CA ARG A 171 17.08 -1.28 -5.78
C ARG A 171 18.19 -1.78 -4.85
N THR A 172 18.74 -0.90 -4.02
CA THR A 172 19.75 -1.28 -3.02
C THR A 172 19.17 -2.25 -1.99
N ILE A 173 17.96 -1.99 -1.49
CA ILE A 173 17.22 -2.87 -0.57
C ILE A 173 16.97 -4.24 -1.23
N ALA A 174 16.51 -4.28 -2.49
CA ALA A 174 16.33 -5.51 -3.25
C ALA A 174 17.65 -6.30 -3.44
N GLY A 175 18.78 -5.58 -3.51
CA GLY A 175 20.12 -6.15 -3.60
C GLY A 175 20.59 -6.90 -2.33
N LEU A 176 19.90 -6.75 -1.20
CA LEU A 176 20.23 -7.47 0.04
C LEU A 176 19.71 -8.92 0.03
N THR A 177 18.67 -9.21 -0.74
CA THR A 177 17.99 -10.52 -0.73
C THR A 177 18.89 -11.73 -1.04
N PRO A 178 19.83 -11.69 -2.00
CA PRO A 178 20.69 -12.83 -2.29
C PRO A 178 21.46 -13.36 -1.07
N ARG A 179 21.86 -12.47 -0.14
CA ARG A 179 22.52 -12.86 1.11
C ARG A 179 21.60 -13.69 2.01
N ALA A 180 20.33 -13.31 2.13
CA ALA A 180 19.36 -14.08 2.92
C ALA A 180 19.09 -15.45 2.28
N VAL A 181 18.98 -15.49 0.94
CA VAL A 181 18.79 -16.74 0.20
C VAL A 181 19.96 -17.69 0.40
N GLU A 182 21.21 -17.21 0.29
CA GLU A 182 22.40 -18.03 0.55
C GLU A 182 22.36 -18.68 1.94
N LEU A 183 22.12 -17.88 2.98
CA LEU A 183 22.02 -18.35 4.37
C LEU A 183 20.91 -19.39 4.59
N LEU A 184 19.76 -19.22 3.93
CA LEU A 184 18.65 -20.17 4.00
C LEU A 184 18.95 -21.47 3.23
N THR A 185 19.64 -21.39 2.09
CA THR A 185 19.98 -22.57 1.28
C THR A 185 21.05 -23.46 1.90
N ASN A 186 21.77 -22.98 2.92
CA ASN A 186 22.67 -23.80 3.74
C ASN A 186 21.92 -24.74 4.71
N GLN A 187 20.60 -24.61 4.80
CA GLN A 187 19.73 -25.39 5.68
C GLN A 187 19.01 -26.48 4.88
N GLN A 188 18.58 -27.55 5.55
CA GLN A 188 17.77 -28.60 4.94
C GLN A 188 16.51 -28.80 5.76
N SER A 189 15.36 -28.36 5.22
CA SER A 189 14.04 -28.59 5.82
C SER A 189 12.94 -28.26 4.79
N PRO A 190 11.73 -28.87 4.85
CA PRO A 190 10.68 -28.66 3.85
C PRO A 190 10.23 -27.20 3.67
N GLU A 191 10.39 -26.35 4.68
CA GLU A 191 10.01 -24.93 4.62
C GLU A 191 11.07 -24.02 3.98
N ILE A 192 12.30 -24.50 3.76
CA ILE A 192 13.38 -23.68 3.18
C ILE A 192 13.03 -23.21 1.76
N GLU A 193 12.46 -24.09 0.94
CA GLU A 193 12.03 -23.73 -0.42
C GLU A 193 10.99 -22.61 -0.40
N ILE A 194 10.04 -22.67 0.54
CA ILE A 194 9.01 -21.63 0.73
C ILE A 194 9.64 -20.33 1.19
N ALA A 195 10.61 -20.38 2.12
CA ALA A 195 11.32 -19.21 2.61
C ALA A 195 12.13 -18.54 1.49
N VAL A 196 12.87 -19.32 0.70
CA VAL A 196 13.65 -18.83 -0.46
C VAL A 196 12.74 -18.20 -1.51
N SER A 197 11.65 -18.87 -1.89
CA SER A 197 10.66 -18.31 -2.82
C SER A 197 10.08 -16.99 -2.31
N THR A 198 9.72 -16.93 -1.03
CA THR A 198 9.23 -15.70 -0.40
C THR A 198 10.27 -14.57 -0.49
N CYS A 199 11.53 -14.87 -0.23
CA CYS A 199 12.62 -13.90 -0.32
C CYS A 199 12.74 -13.35 -1.75
N GLN A 200 12.79 -14.23 -2.74
CA GLN A 200 12.88 -13.87 -4.17
C GLN A 200 11.67 -13.05 -4.64
N GLU A 201 10.45 -13.37 -4.16
CA GLU A 201 9.27 -12.57 -4.41
C GLU A 201 9.39 -11.15 -3.83
N ARG A 202 9.90 -10.99 -2.60
CA ARG A 202 10.14 -9.65 -2.02
C ARG A 202 11.15 -8.85 -2.86
N GLN A 203 12.22 -9.48 -3.33
CA GLN A 203 13.20 -8.85 -4.22
C GLN A 203 12.57 -8.35 -5.52
N ALA A 204 11.77 -9.18 -6.18
CA ALA A 204 11.06 -8.80 -7.39
C ALA A 204 10.07 -7.65 -7.13
N ASP A 205 9.37 -7.67 -5.99
CA ASP A 205 8.42 -6.63 -5.61
C ASP A 205 9.10 -5.27 -5.39
N PHE A 206 10.26 -5.23 -4.72
CA PHE A 206 11.04 -3.99 -4.57
C PHE A 206 11.60 -3.48 -5.90
N THR A 207 12.03 -4.38 -6.79
CA THR A 207 12.50 -3.98 -8.12
C THR A 207 11.37 -3.34 -8.92
N ALA A 208 10.17 -3.92 -8.89
CA ALA A 208 9.00 -3.37 -9.55
C ALA A 208 8.58 -2.01 -8.95
N LEU A 209 8.65 -1.86 -7.61
CA LEU A 209 8.42 -0.57 -6.95
C LEU A 209 9.47 0.47 -7.34
N ALA A 210 10.74 0.09 -7.42
CA ALA A 210 11.81 0.99 -7.83
C ALA A 210 11.62 1.50 -9.26
N ASP A 211 11.22 0.62 -10.19
CA ASP A 211 10.92 1.01 -11.56
C ASP A 211 9.69 1.92 -11.65
N ALA A 212 8.71 1.73 -10.76
CA ALA A 212 7.59 2.64 -10.62
C ALA A 212 8.01 4.03 -10.12
N CYS A 213 8.86 4.08 -9.08
CA CYS A 213 9.43 5.33 -8.59
C CYS A 213 10.22 6.05 -9.69
N GLN A 214 11.04 5.33 -10.47
CA GLN A 214 11.78 5.91 -11.59
C GLN A 214 10.83 6.58 -12.60
N ALA A 215 9.77 5.87 -13.03
CA ALA A 215 8.81 6.38 -14.00
C ALA A 215 7.99 7.58 -13.49
N LEU A 216 7.67 7.62 -12.19
CA LEU A 216 7.04 8.79 -11.55
C LEU A 216 7.97 10.00 -11.59
N GLY A 217 9.25 9.82 -11.24
CA GLY A 217 10.23 10.90 -11.30
C GLY A 217 10.48 11.39 -12.72
N ASP A 218 10.55 10.49 -13.70
CA ASP A 218 10.68 10.84 -15.12
C ASP A 218 9.47 11.67 -15.59
N SER A 219 8.25 11.27 -15.21
CA SER A 219 7.02 12.00 -15.52
C SER A 219 6.99 13.41 -14.92
N CYS A 220 7.50 13.59 -13.69
CA CYS A 220 7.66 14.91 -13.07
C CYS A 220 8.64 15.78 -13.87
N GLY A 221 9.78 15.21 -14.27
CA GLY A 221 10.81 15.92 -15.04
C GLY A 221 10.36 16.33 -16.44
N GLU A 222 9.65 15.44 -17.14
CA GLU A 222 9.08 15.72 -18.45
C GLU A 222 8.05 16.85 -18.37
N TYR A 223 7.17 16.80 -17.36
CA TYR A 223 6.19 17.87 -17.18
C TYR A 223 6.86 19.20 -16.84
N ALA A 224 7.83 19.22 -15.91
CA ALA A 224 8.59 20.42 -15.57
C ALA A 224 9.25 21.05 -16.82
N THR A 225 9.84 20.22 -17.68
CA THR A 225 10.49 20.66 -18.92
C THR A 225 9.48 21.26 -19.90
N HIS A 226 8.32 20.63 -20.06
CA HIS A 226 7.28 21.16 -20.95
C HIS A 226 6.65 22.44 -20.41
N LEU A 227 6.49 22.55 -19.10
CA LEU A 227 5.96 23.73 -18.45
C LEU A 227 6.95 24.91 -18.55
N ASP A 228 8.25 24.67 -18.37
CA ASP A 228 9.31 25.66 -18.60
C ASP A 228 9.32 26.20 -20.04
N ASP A 229 9.27 25.30 -21.03
CA ASP A 229 9.18 25.68 -22.45
C ASP A 229 7.92 26.53 -22.74
N ALA A 230 6.77 26.16 -22.17
CA ALA A 230 5.53 26.90 -22.32
C ALA A 230 5.61 28.29 -21.66
N HIS A 231 6.11 28.38 -20.43
CA HIS A 231 6.28 29.65 -19.73
C HIS A 231 7.23 30.58 -20.49
N HIS A 232 8.37 30.05 -20.95
CA HIS A 232 9.34 30.81 -21.74
C HIS A 232 8.68 31.44 -22.98
N LYS A 233 7.91 30.65 -23.75
CA LYS A 233 7.24 31.12 -24.96
C LYS A 233 6.12 32.12 -24.67
N ILE A 234 5.30 31.88 -23.64
CA ILE A 234 4.22 32.81 -23.26
C ILE A 234 4.80 34.14 -22.77
N LEU A 235 5.83 34.11 -21.93
CA LEU A 235 6.51 35.32 -21.45
C LEU A 235 7.16 36.11 -22.58
N ALA A 236 7.73 35.42 -23.58
CA ALA A 236 8.24 36.06 -24.79
C ALA A 236 7.14 36.78 -25.57
N GLU A 237 6.00 36.11 -25.81
CA GLU A 237 4.85 36.72 -26.50
C GLU A 237 4.27 37.93 -25.73
N LEU A 238 4.21 37.86 -24.40
CA LEU A 238 3.77 38.96 -23.55
C LEU A 238 4.75 40.15 -23.57
N LYS A 239 6.06 39.87 -23.52
CA LYS A 239 7.10 40.90 -23.59
C LYS A 239 7.10 41.60 -24.94
N ASP A 240 7.01 40.84 -26.02
CA ASP A 240 6.95 41.38 -27.38
C ASP A 240 5.71 42.26 -27.55
N PHE A 241 4.56 41.81 -27.04
CA PHE A 241 3.33 42.60 -27.08
C PHE A 241 3.50 43.93 -26.35
N ALA A 242 4.09 43.94 -25.16
CA ALA A 242 4.32 45.17 -24.38
C ALA A 242 5.27 46.16 -25.10
N ILE A 243 6.32 45.67 -25.76
CA ILE A 243 7.22 46.50 -26.57
C ILE A 243 6.47 47.07 -27.79
N GLU A 244 5.71 46.23 -28.47
CA GLU A 244 4.99 46.59 -29.70
C GLU A 244 3.87 47.62 -29.45
N THR A 245 3.21 47.56 -28.30
CA THR A 245 2.24 48.59 -27.90
C THR A 245 2.90 49.87 -27.40
N ALA A 246 4.05 49.79 -26.71
CA ALA A 246 4.82 50.98 -26.32
C ALA A 246 5.39 51.73 -27.55
N ALA A 247 5.79 51.01 -28.60
CA ALA A 247 6.29 51.59 -29.85
C ALA A 247 5.20 52.18 -30.76
N ALA A 248 3.94 51.80 -30.55
CA ALA A 248 2.82 52.18 -31.43
C ALA A 248 2.12 53.50 -31.05
N GLU A 249 2.29 54.03 -29.82
CA GLU A 249 2.09 55.44 -29.40
C GLU A 249 2.14 55.56 -27.86
N ALA A 250 2.15 56.80 -27.33
CA ALA A 250 2.23 57.24 -25.91
C ALA A 250 1.15 56.68 -24.93
N ALA A 251 0.66 55.46 -25.12
CA ALA A 251 -0.41 54.81 -24.38
C ALA A 251 0.08 53.82 -23.30
N PHE A 252 1.40 53.65 -23.13
CA PHE A 252 1.98 52.90 -22.00
C PHE A 252 2.91 53.80 -21.18
N ALA A 253 2.31 54.68 -20.37
CA ALA A 253 3.00 55.23 -19.20
C ALA A 253 3.15 54.14 -18.13
N VAL A 254 3.92 53.08 -18.39
CA VAL A 254 4.27 52.07 -17.38
C VAL A 254 5.72 51.65 -17.54
N LEU A 255 6.62 52.56 -17.19
CA LEU A 255 7.90 52.19 -16.57
C LEU A 255 8.15 52.88 -15.20
N ILE A 256 7.22 53.71 -14.68
CA ILE A 256 7.29 54.31 -13.33
C ILE A 256 5.86 54.51 -12.79
N PRO A 257 5.58 54.30 -11.48
CA PRO A 257 4.24 54.44 -10.92
C PRO A 257 3.86 55.92 -10.73
N PHE A 258 2.97 56.51 -11.54
CA PHE A 258 2.15 57.68 -11.15
C PHE A 258 0.96 57.91 -12.09
N THR A 259 -0.23 57.99 -11.50
CA THR A 259 -1.45 58.75 -11.83
C THR A 259 -1.66 59.28 -13.26
N GLY A 260 -2.63 58.72 -14.00
CA GLY A 260 -3.19 59.32 -15.21
C GLY A 260 -4.45 58.57 -15.65
N SER A 261 -5.55 59.28 -15.85
CA SER A 261 -6.94 58.81 -15.79
C SER A 261 -7.40 57.81 -16.86
N LEU A 262 -8.26 56.89 -16.41
CA LEU A 262 -9.21 56.10 -17.20
C LEU A 262 -10.06 56.99 -18.13
N SER A 263 -9.78 57.00 -19.43
CA SER A 263 -10.76 57.01 -20.53
C SER A 263 -10.07 57.35 -21.85
N GLU A 264 -9.85 56.33 -22.68
CA GLU A 264 -10.02 56.36 -24.15
C GLU A 264 -9.57 55.00 -24.73
N TRP A 265 -10.31 53.94 -24.40
CA TRP A 265 -10.28 52.71 -25.18
C TRP A 265 -11.38 52.78 -26.24
N VAL A 266 -11.24 53.72 -27.19
CA VAL A 266 -12.15 53.83 -28.33
C VAL A 266 -11.45 53.26 -29.56
N GLY A 267 -11.69 51.97 -29.81
CA GLY A 267 -11.79 51.41 -31.16
C GLY A 267 -10.62 51.60 -32.14
N ASN A 268 -9.39 51.27 -31.77
CA ASN A 268 -8.35 51.05 -32.79
C ASN A 268 -8.35 49.58 -33.25
N SER A 269 -8.94 49.29 -34.42
CA SER A 269 -9.04 47.95 -34.99
C SER A 269 -7.67 47.28 -35.15
N ALA A 270 -6.60 48.05 -35.35
CA ALA A 270 -5.23 47.53 -35.42
C ALA A 270 -4.71 47.02 -34.07
N LEU A 271 -5.13 47.60 -32.94
CA LEU A 271 -4.75 47.09 -31.60
C LEU A 271 -5.52 45.81 -31.27
N ALA A 272 -6.82 45.77 -31.55
CA ALA A 272 -7.66 44.59 -31.33
C ALA A 272 -7.16 43.38 -32.15
N GLY A 273 -6.76 43.59 -33.41
CA GLY A 273 -6.18 42.55 -34.26
C GLY A 273 -4.86 41.98 -33.72
N ARG A 274 -3.99 42.83 -33.15
CA ARG A 274 -2.73 42.40 -32.53
C ARG A 274 -2.97 41.59 -31.25
N ILE A 275 -3.88 42.05 -30.39
CA ILE A 275 -4.30 41.29 -29.20
C ILE A 275 -4.82 39.91 -29.60
N ALA A 276 -5.72 39.84 -30.58
CA ALA A 276 -6.27 38.57 -31.05
C ALA A 276 -5.19 37.63 -31.62
N MET A 277 -4.22 38.16 -32.38
CA MET A 277 -3.10 37.38 -32.91
C MET A 277 -2.19 36.82 -31.81
N ARG A 278 -1.77 37.64 -30.83
CA ARG A 278 -0.93 37.20 -29.70
C ARG A 278 -1.67 36.21 -28.81
N ALA A 279 -2.95 36.48 -28.51
CA ALA A 279 -3.81 35.58 -27.76
C ALA A 279 -3.93 34.20 -28.42
N ARG A 280 -4.11 34.15 -29.76
CA ARG A 280 -4.15 32.88 -30.51
C ARG A 280 -2.84 32.11 -30.43
N ARG A 281 -1.69 32.77 -30.49
CA ARG A 281 -0.38 32.10 -30.34
C ARG A 281 -0.22 31.52 -28.94
N ILE A 282 -0.58 32.28 -27.91
CA ILE A 282 -0.55 31.82 -26.52
C ILE A 282 -1.50 30.64 -26.30
N ALA A 283 -2.73 30.70 -26.83
CA ALA A 283 -3.66 29.59 -26.77
C ALA A 283 -3.11 28.33 -27.47
N THR A 284 -2.38 28.50 -28.57
CA THR A 284 -1.69 27.40 -29.27
C THR A 284 -0.62 26.77 -28.38
N ILE A 285 0.21 27.59 -27.72
CA ILE A 285 1.24 27.10 -26.77
C ILE A 285 0.63 26.30 -25.62
N ILE A 286 -0.45 26.80 -25.02
CA ILE A 286 -1.14 26.11 -23.91
C ILE A 286 -1.76 24.80 -24.40
N THR A 287 -2.34 24.78 -25.60
CA THR A 287 -2.91 23.55 -26.19
C THR A 287 -1.83 22.53 -26.52
N GLU A 288 -0.66 22.96 -27.01
CA GLU A 288 0.50 22.09 -27.22
C GLU A 288 1.02 21.50 -25.90
N LEU A 289 1.09 22.31 -24.84
CA LEU A 289 1.44 21.84 -23.50
C LEU A 289 0.44 20.77 -23.02
N ALA A 290 -0.86 21.02 -23.14
CA ALA A 290 -1.91 20.06 -22.78
C ALA A 290 -1.75 18.75 -23.55
N ALA A 291 -1.46 18.80 -24.85
CA ALA A 291 -1.24 17.61 -25.67
C ALA A 291 0.02 16.83 -25.24
N LYS A 292 1.11 17.51 -24.87
CA LYS A 292 2.32 16.86 -24.33
C LYS A 292 2.03 16.20 -22.97
N VAL A 293 1.35 16.88 -22.07
CA VAL A 293 0.92 16.34 -20.76
C VAL A 293 0.01 15.12 -20.92
N ALA A 294 -0.97 15.18 -21.84
CA ALA A 294 -1.85 14.06 -22.13
C ALA A 294 -1.06 12.81 -22.59
N LYS A 295 0.03 12.99 -23.34
CA LYS A 295 0.92 11.88 -23.74
C LYS A 295 1.65 11.28 -22.54
N ILE A 296 2.12 12.08 -21.59
CA ILE A 296 2.73 11.58 -20.34
C ILE A 296 1.70 10.73 -19.57
N VAL A 297 0.49 11.26 -19.38
CA VAL A 297 -0.58 10.57 -18.64
C VAL A 297 -0.95 9.23 -19.30
N VAL A 298 -1.15 9.21 -20.61
CA VAL A 298 -1.56 8.00 -21.34
C VAL A 298 -0.40 7.02 -21.53
N GLY A 299 0.80 7.51 -21.81
CA GLY A 299 1.96 6.70 -22.14
C GLY A 299 2.72 6.14 -20.93
N ALA A 300 2.71 6.88 -19.80
CA ALA A 300 3.50 6.51 -18.63
C ALA A 300 2.63 6.28 -17.38
N LEU A 301 1.84 7.27 -16.96
CA LEU A 301 1.19 7.25 -15.64
C LEU A 301 0.04 6.24 -15.55
N LYS A 302 -0.83 6.15 -16.56
CA LYS A 302 -1.93 5.16 -16.59
C LYS A 302 -1.41 3.71 -16.61
N PRO A 303 -0.52 3.30 -17.53
CA PRO A 303 0.06 1.95 -17.51
C PRO A 303 0.82 1.66 -16.21
N LEU A 304 1.43 2.67 -15.61
CA LEU A 304 2.09 2.53 -14.33
C LEU A 304 1.10 2.20 -13.20
N ALA A 305 -0.01 2.93 -13.09
CA ALA A 305 -1.05 2.65 -12.12
C ALA A 305 -1.63 1.23 -12.32
N GLU A 306 -1.87 0.82 -13.57
CA GLU A 306 -2.35 -0.53 -13.91
C GLU A 306 -1.40 -1.64 -13.47
N ARG A 307 -0.07 -1.41 -13.55
CA ARG A 307 0.94 -2.36 -13.07
C ARG A 307 1.04 -2.39 -11.53
N LEU A 308 0.88 -1.24 -10.87
CA LEU A 308 0.98 -1.15 -9.42
C LEU A 308 -0.21 -1.75 -8.68
N LYS A 309 -1.42 -1.69 -9.24
CA LYS A 309 -2.64 -2.29 -8.64
C LYS A 309 -2.48 -3.77 -8.26
N PRO A 310 -2.13 -4.69 -9.17
CA PRO A 310 -1.97 -6.10 -8.83
C PRO A 310 -0.77 -6.35 -7.91
N LEU A 311 0.30 -5.54 -8.01
CA LEU A 311 1.44 -5.63 -7.09
C LEU A 311 1.01 -5.31 -5.66
N LEU A 312 0.34 -4.18 -5.45
CA LEU A 312 -0.15 -3.76 -4.14
C LEU A 312 -1.08 -4.82 -3.53
N GLU A 313 -2.02 -5.34 -4.30
CA GLU A 313 -2.95 -6.38 -3.83
C GLU A 313 -2.24 -7.70 -3.50
N LYS A 314 -1.22 -8.07 -4.27
CA LYS A 314 -0.38 -9.23 -3.96
C LYS A 314 0.31 -9.07 -2.61
N VAL A 315 0.98 -7.93 -2.38
CA VAL A 315 1.71 -7.66 -1.13
C VAL A 315 0.74 -7.58 0.05
N ARG A 316 -0.41 -6.90 -0.09
CA ARG A 316 -1.45 -6.80 0.95
C ARG A 316 -1.95 -8.18 1.39
N LYS A 317 -2.31 -9.05 0.44
CA LYS A 317 -2.78 -10.40 0.74
C LYS A 317 -1.73 -11.22 1.47
N TRP A 318 -0.47 -11.09 1.06
CA TRP A 318 0.64 -11.76 1.72
C TRP A 318 0.81 -11.26 3.18
N VAL A 319 0.78 -9.93 3.39
CA VAL A 319 0.90 -9.31 4.73
C VAL A 319 -0.21 -9.78 5.68
N GLU A 320 -1.46 -9.84 5.21
CA GLU A 320 -2.56 -10.31 6.07
C GLU A 320 -2.46 -11.81 6.39
N ALA A 321 -1.99 -12.62 5.44
CA ALA A 321 -1.74 -14.04 5.67
C ALA A 321 -0.60 -14.27 6.67
N ALA A 322 0.49 -13.50 6.55
CA ALA A 322 1.63 -13.55 7.47
C ALA A 322 1.24 -13.08 8.88
N ARG A 323 0.50 -11.96 9.00
CA ARG A 323 -0.08 -11.48 10.26
C ARG A 323 -0.87 -12.57 10.97
N THR A 324 -1.75 -13.27 10.25
CA THR A 324 -2.56 -14.36 10.80
C THR A 324 -1.69 -15.48 11.38
N LYS A 325 -0.59 -15.84 10.70
CA LYS A 325 0.36 -16.86 11.18
C LYS A 325 1.18 -16.40 12.39
N LEU A 326 1.49 -15.11 12.49
CA LEU A 326 2.30 -14.54 13.57
C LEU A 326 1.50 -14.23 14.83
N SER A 327 0.17 -14.07 14.74
CA SER A 327 -0.72 -13.74 15.88
C SER A 327 -0.49 -14.59 17.15
N PRO A 328 -0.36 -15.94 17.07
CA PRO A 328 -0.10 -16.76 18.26
C PRO A 328 1.23 -16.45 18.97
N HIS A 329 2.21 -15.91 18.24
CA HIS A 329 3.55 -15.63 18.74
C HIS A 329 3.70 -14.19 19.26
N ARG A 330 2.80 -13.27 18.89
CA ARG A 330 2.79 -11.87 19.35
C ARG A 330 2.03 -11.66 20.69
N GLY A 331 1.67 -12.75 21.39
CA GLY A 331 0.95 -12.67 22.66
C GLY A 331 -0.53 -12.30 22.50
N GLY A 332 -1.09 -12.37 21.28
CA GLY A 332 -2.53 -12.31 21.08
C GLY A 332 -3.21 -13.57 21.62
N PRO A 333 -4.51 -13.53 21.98
CA PRO A 333 -5.27 -14.73 22.28
C PRO A 333 -5.07 -15.74 21.14
N PRO A 334 -4.81 -17.03 21.44
CA PRO A 334 -4.62 -18.02 20.40
C PRO A 334 -5.80 -17.97 19.42
N ALA A 335 -5.51 -18.14 18.14
CA ALA A 335 -6.56 -18.23 17.14
C ALA A 335 -7.60 -19.27 17.62
N PRO A 336 -8.89 -18.93 17.61
CA PRO A 336 -9.91 -19.76 18.23
C PRO A 336 -9.83 -21.19 17.70
N LYS A 337 -9.56 -22.16 18.58
CA LYS A 337 -9.60 -23.58 18.22
C LYS A 337 -11.01 -23.91 17.71
N LYS A 338 -11.11 -24.50 16.52
CA LYS A 338 -12.38 -24.92 15.94
C LYS A 338 -12.78 -26.28 16.52
N GLY A 339 -14.06 -26.46 16.83
CA GLY A 339 -14.57 -27.67 17.46
C GLY A 339 -15.07 -27.44 18.90
N PRO A 340 -15.49 -28.53 19.58
CA PRO A 340 -15.99 -28.46 20.95
C PRO A 340 -14.88 -28.08 21.93
N ALA A 341 -15.25 -27.38 23.00
CA ALA A 341 -14.34 -27.08 24.11
C ALA A 341 -13.81 -28.39 24.71
N THR A 342 -12.50 -28.48 24.86
CA THR A 342 -11.79 -29.68 25.34
C THR A 342 -11.37 -29.58 26.81
N SER A 343 -11.58 -28.40 27.42
CA SER A 343 -11.26 -28.14 28.83
C SER A 343 -12.29 -27.24 29.50
N ALA A 344 -12.37 -27.30 30.84
CA ALA A 344 -13.25 -26.44 31.63
C ALA A 344 -12.91 -24.94 31.47
N ALA A 345 -11.61 -24.62 31.33
CA ALA A 345 -11.13 -23.25 31.11
C ALA A 345 -11.60 -22.70 29.74
N GLU A 346 -11.51 -23.51 28.68
CA GLU A 346 -11.98 -23.14 27.34
C GLU A 346 -13.51 -22.97 27.31
N ARG A 347 -14.25 -23.86 27.99
CA ARG A 347 -15.71 -23.75 28.15
C ARG A 347 -16.09 -22.43 28.82
N GLU A 348 -15.41 -22.06 29.90
CA GLU A 348 -15.67 -20.84 30.67
C GLU A 348 -15.39 -19.57 29.84
N GLN A 349 -14.31 -19.54 29.06
CA GLN A 349 -14.00 -18.43 28.16
C GLN A 349 -15.07 -18.22 27.08
N LEU A 350 -15.58 -19.31 26.49
CA LEU A 350 -16.63 -19.22 25.46
C LEU A 350 -17.98 -18.75 26.05
N ILE A 351 -18.27 -19.11 27.29
CA ILE A 351 -19.47 -18.63 28.01
C ILE A 351 -19.37 -17.11 28.24
N GLN A 352 -18.22 -16.62 28.71
CA GLN A 352 -17.98 -15.18 28.90
C GLN A 352 -18.10 -14.40 27.58
N GLU A 353 -17.65 -14.99 26.47
CA GLU A 353 -17.83 -14.40 25.14
C GLU A 353 -19.31 -14.28 24.76
N LEU A 354 -20.13 -15.31 24.99
CA LEU A 354 -21.58 -15.24 24.75
C LEU A 354 -22.26 -14.14 25.61
N GLU A 355 -21.86 -14.00 26.89
CA GLU A 355 -22.36 -12.94 27.79
C GLU A 355 -21.99 -11.55 27.26
N SER A 356 -20.75 -11.37 26.81
CA SER A 356 -20.26 -10.11 26.25
C SER A 356 -20.97 -9.72 24.94
N GLN A 357 -21.44 -10.71 24.17
CA GLN A 357 -22.20 -10.52 22.94
C GLN A 357 -23.70 -10.34 23.20
N GLY A 358 -24.14 -10.38 24.47
CA GLY A 358 -25.55 -10.24 24.85
C GLY A 358 -26.45 -11.38 24.34
N ILE A 359 -25.87 -12.54 24.05
CA ILE A 359 -26.61 -13.72 23.58
C ILE A 359 -27.36 -14.32 24.77
N LYS A 360 -28.66 -14.61 24.60
CA LYS A 360 -29.47 -15.23 25.64
C LYS A 360 -29.20 -16.74 25.71
N PHE A 361 -28.76 -17.22 26.86
CA PHE A 361 -28.55 -18.63 27.16
C PHE A 361 -28.67 -18.87 28.67
N ASP A 362 -28.77 -20.13 29.08
CA ASP A 362 -28.75 -20.55 30.49
C ASP A 362 -27.46 -21.32 30.79
N ARG A 363 -26.61 -20.71 31.62
CA ARG A 363 -25.24 -21.17 31.90
C ARG A 363 -25.18 -22.59 32.46
N ASP A 364 -26.17 -22.96 33.27
CA ASP A 364 -26.25 -24.28 33.92
C ASP A 364 -26.83 -25.35 32.99
N LYS A 365 -27.47 -24.93 31.88
CA LYS A 365 -28.08 -25.84 30.90
C LYS A 365 -27.22 -26.08 29.67
N ILE A 366 -26.06 -25.46 29.54
CA ILE A 366 -25.13 -25.71 28.44
C ILE A 366 -24.54 -27.12 28.60
N VAL A 367 -24.92 -28.03 27.70
CA VAL A 367 -24.39 -29.39 27.63
C VAL A 367 -23.07 -29.41 26.85
N GLN A 368 -22.95 -28.58 25.81
CA GLN A 368 -21.71 -28.45 25.05
C GLN A 368 -21.57 -27.05 24.44
N ILE A 369 -20.34 -26.58 24.30
CA ILE A 369 -20.00 -25.29 23.67
C ILE A 369 -18.72 -25.45 22.86
N GLY A 370 -18.57 -24.70 21.79
CA GLY A 370 -17.42 -24.77 20.90
C GLY A 370 -17.45 -23.68 19.85
N ARG A 371 -16.62 -23.82 18.81
CA ARG A 371 -16.59 -22.90 17.68
C ARG A 371 -16.82 -23.60 16.35
N ASP A 372 -17.60 -22.96 15.49
CA ASP A 372 -17.91 -23.46 14.16
C ASP A 372 -16.75 -23.28 13.16
N SER A 373 -16.99 -23.65 11.89
CA SER A 373 -15.99 -23.53 10.82
C SER A 373 -15.57 -22.09 10.53
N ASP A 374 -16.41 -21.11 10.87
CA ASP A 374 -16.21 -19.68 10.67
C ASP A 374 -15.67 -18.99 11.95
N GLY A 375 -15.43 -19.75 13.03
CA GLY A 375 -14.85 -19.28 14.29
C GLY A 375 -15.86 -18.69 15.28
N LYS A 376 -17.15 -18.74 14.96
CA LYS A 376 -18.24 -18.24 15.82
C LYS A 376 -18.52 -19.22 16.95
N VAL A 377 -18.81 -18.69 18.15
CA VAL A 377 -19.21 -19.51 19.30
C VAL A 377 -20.59 -20.13 19.03
N VAL A 378 -20.67 -21.45 19.15
CA VAL A 378 -21.90 -22.25 19.08
C VAL A 378 -22.05 -23.04 20.36
N PHE A 379 -23.28 -23.20 20.84
CA PHE A 379 -23.60 -23.90 22.08
C PHE A 379 -24.85 -24.76 21.91
N LEU A 380 -24.91 -25.86 22.66
CA LEU A 380 -26.03 -26.77 22.74
C LEU A 380 -26.51 -26.84 24.19
N GLU A 381 -27.76 -26.45 24.40
CA GLU A 381 -28.42 -26.53 25.71
C GLU A 381 -29.19 -27.85 25.86
N GLN A 382 -29.45 -28.24 27.10
CA GLN A 382 -30.26 -29.41 27.44
C GLN A 382 -31.66 -29.34 26.79
N GLY A 383 -32.24 -28.14 26.74
CA GLY A 383 -33.46 -27.88 25.98
C GLY A 383 -34.74 -28.48 26.58
N ASN A 384 -35.75 -28.64 25.73
CA ASN A 384 -37.04 -29.27 26.03
C ASN A 384 -37.54 -30.06 24.80
N SER A 385 -38.79 -30.52 24.79
CA SER A 385 -39.38 -31.30 23.69
C SER A 385 -39.47 -30.58 22.34
N ARG A 386 -39.23 -29.25 22.28
CA ARG A 386 -39.32 -28.44 21.05
C ARG A 386 -37.97 -27.93 20.54
N ALA A 387 -36.92 -27.89 21.36
CA ALA A 387 -35.60 -27.40 20.97
C ALA A 387 -34.50 -27.88 21.95
N GLY A 388 -33.25 -27.94 21.50
CA GLY A 388 -32.08 -28.35 22.29
C GLY A 388 -31.88 -29.87 22.32
N LEU A 389 -30.96 -30.35 23.18
CA LEU A 389 -30.54 -31.75 23.18
C LEU A 389 -31.70 -32.72 23.39
N GLN A 390 -32.65 -32.41 24.28
CA GLN A 390 -33.82 -33.28 24.53
C GLN A 390 -34.71 -33.48 23.30
N HIS A 391 -34.85 -32.46 22.44
CA HIS A 391 -35.56 -32.59 21.16
C HIS A 391 -34.75 -33.36 20.10
N ILE A 392 -33.42 -33.23 20.13
CA ILE A 392 -32.55 -34.01 19.24
C ILE A 392 -32.63 -35.49 19.61
N LEU A 393 -32.63 -35.81 20.92
CA LEU A 393 -32.74 -37.18 21.43
C LEU A 393 -34.13 -37.79 21.19
N SER A 394 -35.19 -36.99 21.01
CA SER A 394 -36.49 -37.53 20.58
C SER A 394 -36.50 -38.11 19.17
N HIS A 395 -35.43 -37.86 18.39
CA HIS A 395 -35.15 -38.49 17.11
C HIS A 395 -34.08 -39.59 17.23
N GLY A 396 -33.90 -40.16 18.44
CA GLY A 396 -32.83 -41.13 18.75
C GLY A 396 -32.75 -42.31 17.79
N ASP A 397 -33.90 -42.80 17.31
CA ASP A 397 -33.96 -43.88 16.31
C ASP A 397 -33.24 -43.52 15.00
N ASP A 398 -33.28 -42.25 14.56
CA ASP A 398 -32.59 -41.78 13.35
C ASP A 398 -31.06 -41.78 13.50
N PHE A 399 -30.56 -41.58 14.73
CA PHE A 399 -29.13 -41.65 15.06
C PHE A 399 -28.67 -43.08 15.24
N ALA A 400 -29.46 -43.92 15.91
CA ALA A 400 -29.20 -45.34 16.09
C ALA A 400 -29.15 -46.08 14.73
N ASN A 401 -30.06 -45.74 13.81
CA ASN A 401 -30.07 -46.26 12.44
C ASN A 401 -28.83 -45.86 11.62
N LYS A 402 -28.07 -44.85 12.07
CA LYS A 402 -26.80 -44.41 11.47
C LYS A 402 -25.58 -44.87 12.28
N GLY A 403 -25.76 -45.74 13.28
CA GLY A 403 -24.70 -46.29 14.10
C GLY A 403 -24.09 -45.32 15.12
N ILE A 404 -24.80 -44.23 15.46
CA ILE A 404 -24.34 -43.24 16.43
C ILE A 404 -25.04 -43.52 17.76
N PRO A 405 -24.30 -43.85 18.83
CA PRO A 405 -24.89 -44.09 20.14
C PRO A 405 -25.31 -42.76 20.80
N GLU A 406 -26.35 -42.82 21.63
CA GLU A 406 -27.03 -41.64 22.19
C GLU A 406 -26.08 -40.67 22.94
N ASN A 407 -25.06 -41.24 23.60
CA ASN A 407 -24.03 -40.50 24.34
C ASN A 407 -23.02 -39.75 23.45
N GLU A 408 -22.98 -39.99 22.14
CA GLU A 408 -22.11 -39.31 21.17
C GLU A 408 -22.85 -38.26 20.34
N VAL A 409 -24.18 -38.16 20.48
CA VAL A 409 -25.03 -37.29 19.66
C VAL A 409 -24.70 -35.81 19.87
N SER A 410 -24.43 -35.38 21.10
CA SER A 410 -24.06 -34.00 21.41
C SER A 410 -22.76 -33.59 20.71
N GLU A 411 -21.73 -34.45 20.80
CA GLU A 411 -20.42 -34.19 20.20
C GLU A 411 -20.48 -34.14 18.68
N LEU A 412 -21.28 -35.02 18.06
CA LEU A 412 -21.49 -35.03 16.63
C LEU A 412 -22.20 -33.77 16.12
N VAL A 413 -23.19 -33.26 16.88
CA VAL A 413 -23.92 -32.03 16.55
C VAL A 413 -22.99 -30.81 16.55
N MET A 414 -21.99 -30.81 17.43
CA MET A 414 -21.04 -29.70 17.62
C MET A 414 -19.78 -29.81 16.76
N LYS A 415 -19.59 -30.92 16.06
CA LYS A 415 -18.43 -31.11 15.19
C LYS A 415 -18.55 -30.24 13.93
N PRO A 416 -17.55 -29.39 13.62
CA PRO A 416 -17.60 -28.54 12.43
C PRO A 416 -17.61 -29.39 11.17
N ARG A 417 -18.63 -29.23 10.33
CA ARG A 417 -18.70 -29.92 9.03
C ARG A 417 -17.92 -29.12 7.99
N PRO A 418 -17.12 -29.77 7.13
CA PRO A 418 -16.52 -29.09 6.00
C PRO A 418 -17.63 -28.55 5.07
N LYS A 419 -17.50 -27.29 4.61
CA LYS A 419 -18.39 -26.73 3.59
C LYS A 419 -18.25 -27.60 2.33
N VAL A 420 -19.29 -28.37 1.99
CA VAL A 420 -19.39 -29.00 0.68
C VAL A 420 -19.58 -27.87 -0.32
N LYS A 421 -18.56 -27.61 -1.15
CA LYS A 421 -18.72 -26.72 -2.32
C LYS A 421 -19.82 -27.31 -3.19
N ARG A 422 -20.94 -26.61 -3.29
CA ARG A 422 -21.92 -26.82 -4.37
C ARG A 422 -21.46 -26.08 -5.61
#